data_AF-A0A8H3KRG6-F1
#
_entry.id   AF-A0A8H3KRG6-F1
#
_cell.length_a   1.000
_cell.length_b   1.000
_cell.length_c   1.000
_cell.angle_alpha   90.00
_cell.angle_beta   90.00
_cell.angle_gamma   90.00
#
_symmetry.space_group_name_H-M   'P 1'
#
loop_
_entity.id
_entity.type
_entity.pdbx_description
1 polymer ?
#
loop_
_entity_poly.entity_id
_entity_poly.type
_entity_poly.pdbx_seq_one_letter_code
_entity_poly.pdbx_strand_id
1 'polypeptide(L)'
;MTCSKTFTGDIPELTYDILKYLHDDYSTLHSCDLVDRLWCRLAIPLLWENPFSIATGNRNFIEIYLRNLDGDLKTRLNEYEINDNSLFSNTLFNYPRFLKYLNTDKILCSVWKWFDYSSKRGNKDSFSSMCSVSDFGKLIYTSIFNENEVVLHIFEIDISDTNNKYYGTYYDNIFELILQNKNFFRNIKYLNLYIDDSYEDDLGDNTDSYTLIKNRMLQIINLHQNLKKLLIDNNNLSLYQSLLLSKVSNFSNTLNTIILFYVDFKNMVIGQSS
;
A
#
# COMPACT_ATOMS: atom_id res chain seq x y z
N MET A 1 -16.63 -42.66 -6.33
CA MET A 1 -17.92 -42.22 -5.78
C MET A 1 -18.17 -40.79 -6.25
N THR A 2 -19.08 -40.64 -7.21
CA THR A 2 -19.55 -39.37 -7.75
C THR A 2 -20.53 -38.76 -6.75
N CYS A 3 -20.05 -37.84 -5.91
CA CYS A 3 -20.95 -37.07 -5.06
C CYS A 3 -21.66 -36.02 -5.93
N SER A 4 -22.98 -36.06 -5.82
CA SER A 4 -24.01 -35.41 -6.59
C SER A 4 -23.96 -33.88 -6.52
N LYS A 5 -24.35 -33.26 -7.63
CA LYS A 5 -24.87 -31.89 -7.70
C LYS A 5 -26.07 -31.75 -6.76
N THR A 6 -25.85 -31.32 -5.53
CA THR A 6 -26.93 -30.99 -4.58
C THR A 6 -26.66 -29.65 -3.90
N PHE A 7 -26.58 -28.58 -4.69
CA PHE A 7 -26.97 -27.24 -4.29
C PHE A 7 -27.49 -26.51 -5.54
N THR A 8 -28.74 -26.79 -5.90
CA THR A 8 -29.51 -25.99 -6.88
C THR A 8 -30.20 -24.82 -6.16
N GLY A 9 -29.47 -24.18 -5.25
CA GLY A 9 -29.91 -23.04 -4.43
C GLY A 9 -28.76 -22.13 -4.04
N ASP A 10 -27.62 -22.23 -4.73
CA ASP A 10 -26.55 -21.24 -4.62
C ASP A 10 -27.12 -19.92 -5.12
N ILE A 11 -27.32 -18.98 -4.20
CA ILE A 11 -27.56 -17.57 -4.53
C ILE A 11 -26.22 -16.90 -4.25
N PRO A 12 -25.32 -16.80 -5.25
CA PRO A 12 -24.01 -16.17 -5.07
C PRO A 12 -24.11 -14.80 -4.43
N GLU A 13 -25.20 -14.07 -4.66
CA GLU A 13 -25.49 -12.78 -4.04
C GLU A 13 -25.59 -12.88 -2.52
N LEU A 14 -26.36 -13.85 -1.99
CA LEU A 14 -26.50 -14.05 -0.55
C LEU A 14 -25.18 -14.53 0.08
N THR A 15 -24.48 -15.46 -0.58
CA THR A 15 -23.17 -15.92 -0.12
C THR A 15 -22.17 -14.77 -0.07
N TYR A 16 -22.15 -13.92 -1.10
CA TYR A 16 -21.28 -12.75 -1.14
C TYR A 16 -21.65 -11.73 -0.06
N ASP A 17 -22.93 -11.49 0.18
CA ASP A 17 -23.39 -10.60 1.24
C ASP A 17 -23.01 -11.12 2.63
N ILE A 18 -23.07 -12.44 2.87
CA ILE A 18 -22.54 -13.06 4.09
C ILE A 18 -21.03 -12.81 4.22
N LEU A 19 -20.27 -13.07 3.15
CA LEU A 19 -18.81 -12.90 3.16
C LEU A 19 -18.37 -11.45 3.41
N LYS A 20 -19.16 -10.45 2.98
CA LYS A 20 -18.86 -9.03 3.29
C LYS A 20 -18.83 -8.74 4.79
N TYR A 21 -19.65 -9.42 5.59
CA TYR A 21 -19.61 -9.25 7.05
C TYR A 21 -18.32 -9.82 7.68
N LEU A 22 -17.60 -10.64 6.93
CA LEU A 22 -16.31 -11.22 7.32
C LEU A 22 -15.12 -10.45 6.75
N HIS A 23 -15.35 -9.30 6.08
CA HIS A 23 -14.32 -8.55 5.35
C HIS A 23 -13.01 -8.34 6.12
N ASP A 24 -13.10 -8.02 7.42
CA ASP A 24 -11.94 -7.75 8.27
C ASP A 24 -11.43 -8.99 9.03
N ASP A 25 -12.17 -10.11 8.97
CA ASP A 25 -11.76 -11.40 9.54
C ASP A 25 -11.10 -12.28 8.47
N TYR A 26 -9.84 -11.97 8.18
CA TYR A 26 -9.04 -12.70 7.20
C TYR A 26 -8.94 -14.20 7.48
N SER A 27 -8.93 -14.62 8.76
CA SER A 27 -8.82 -16.05 9.11
C SER A 27 -10.09 -16.81 8.73
N THR A 28 -11.24 -16.21 9.01
CA THR A 28 -12.52 -16.80 8.63
C THR A 28 -12.71 -16.76 7.13
N LEU A 29 -12.37 -15.65 6.45
CA LEU A 29 -12.40 -15.57 4.99
C LEU A 29 -11.48 -16.59 4.31
N HIS A 30 -10.29 -16.84 4.88
CA HIS A 30 -9.41 -17.88 4.38
C HIS A 30 -10.04 -19.27 4.56
N SER A 31 -10.69 -19.53 5.70
CA SER A 31 -11.41 -20.79 5.88
C SER A 31 -12.56 -20.96 4.87
N CYS A 32 -13.23 -19.86 4.52
CA CYS A 32 -14.27 -19.83 3.49
C CYS A 32 -13.71 -20.15 2.09
N ASP A 33 -12.51 -19.69 1.75
CA ASP A 33 -11.93 -19.93 0.42
C ASP A 33 -11.67 -21.42 0.12
N LEU A 34 -11.56 -22.25 1.17
CA LEU A 34 -11.32 -23.68 1.10
C LEU A 34 -12.60 -24.53 1.02
N VAL A 35 -13.78 -23.94 1.18
CA VAL A 35 -15.06 -24.67 1.26
C VAL A 35 -15.40 -25.33 -0.08
N ASP A 36 -15.55 -24.53 -1.13
CA ASP A 36 -15.79 -25.00 -2.50
C ASP A 36 -15.39 -23.94 -3.54
N ARG A 37 -15.60 -24.22 -4.82
CA ARG A 37 -15.24 -23.31 -5.93
C ARG A 37 -16.01 -21.98 -5.92
N LEU A 38 -17.27 -21.96 -5.47
CA LEU A 38 -18.07 -20.74 -5.39
C LEU A 38 -17.55 -19.85 -4.27
N TRP A 39 -17.41 -20.40 -3.07
CA TRP A 39 -16.89 -19.67 -1.91
C TRP A 39 -15.46 -19.16 -2.16
N CYS A 40 -14.59 -19.98 -2.76
CA CYS A 40 -13.26 -19.57 -3.20
C CYS A 40 -13.31 -18.33 -4.12
N ARG A 41 -14.14 -18.36 -5.17
CA ARG A 41 -14.25 -17.24 -6.12
C ARG A 41 -14.79 -15.95 -5.50
N LEU A 42 -15.60 -16.04 -4.45
CA LEU A 42 -16.18 -14.88 -3.77
C LEU A 42 -15.28 -14.34 -2.64
N ALA A 43 -14.60 -15.23 -1.90
CA ALA A 43 -13.73 -14.87 -0.79
C ALA A 43 -12.38 -14.31 -1.24
N ILE A 44 -11.78 -14.84 -2.32
CA ILE A 44 -10.47 -14.40 -2.82
C ILE A 44 -10.42 -12.89 -3.13
N PRO A 45 -11.40 -12.29 -3.84
CA PRO A 45 -11.42 -10.85 -4.05
C PRO A 45 -11.42 -10.04 -2.76
N LEU A 46 -12.15 -10.50 -1.72
CA LEU A 46 -12.23 -9.82 -0.42
C LEU A 46 -10.91 -9.92 0.34
N LEU A 47 -10.31 -11.12 0.38
CA LEU A 47 -8.99 -11.35 0.99
C LEU A 47 -7.90 -10.50 0.35
N TRP A 48 -7.97 -10.29 -0.96
CA TRP A 48 -6.96 -9.59 -1.74
C TRP A 48 -7.22 -8.08 -1.91
N GLU A 49 -8.22 -7.51 -1.22
CA GLU A 49 -8.40 -6.05 -1.20
C GLU A 49 -7.24 -5.33 -0.50
N ASN A 50 -6.69 -5.93 0.57
CA ASN A 50 -5.62 -5.36 1.38
C ASN A 50 -4.59 -6.41 1.87
N PRO A 51 -3.86 -7.07 0.95
CA PRO A 51 -2.99 -8.20 1.28
C PRO A 51 -1.80 -7.81 2.18
N PHE A 52 -1.31 -6.57 2.12
CA PHE A 52 -0.19 -6.09 2.92
C PHE A 52 -0.54 -5.89 4.41
N SER A 53 -1.82 -5.83 4.75
CA SER A 53 -2.28 -5.71 6.14
C SER A 53 -2.50 -7.06 6.82
N ILE A 54 -2.40 -8.16 6.09
CA ILE A 54 -2.63 -9.50 6.62
C ILE A 54 -1.41 -9.92 7.45
N ALA A 55 -1.60 -10.10 8.75
CA ALA A 55 -0.54 -10.51 9.68
C ALA A 55 -0.13 -11.99 9.54
N THR A 56 -0.62 -12.72 8.53
CA THR A 56 -0.35 -14.14 8.37
C THR A 56 1.12 -14.39 8.05
N GLY A 57 1.74 -15.33 8.76
CA GLY A 57 3.15 -15.69 8.57
C GLY A 57 3.50 -16.26 7.19
N ASN A 58 2.52 -16.51 6.32
CA ASN A 58 2.73 -16.95 4.94
C ASN A 58 2.99 -15.75 4.03
N ARG A 59 4.28 -15.55 3.69
CA ARG A 59 4.80 -14.37 2.96
C ARG A 59 4.77 -14.53 1.43
N ASN A 60 4.09 -15.57 0.93
CA ASN A 60 4.01 -15.92 -0.49
C ASN A 60 3.23 -14.88 -1.34
N PHE A 61 2.53 -13.93 -0.72
CA PHE A 61 1.79 -12.91 -1.49
C PHE A 61 2.72 -11.88 -2.14
N ILE A 62 3.88 -11.57 -1.54
CA ILE A 62 4.89 -10.69 -2.16
C ILE A 62 5.38 -11.31 -3.46
N GLU A 63 5.61 -12.62 -3.44
CA GLU A 63 6.03 -13.36 -4.63
C GLU A 63 5.05 -13.20 -5.78
N ILE A 64 3.74 -13.17 -5.50
CA ILE A 64 2.69 -12.96 -6.50
C ILE A 64 2.86 -11.63 -7.24
N TYR A 65 3.19 -10.55 -6.52
CA TYR A 65 3.48 -9.24 -7.13
C TYR A 65 4.72 -9.29 -8.02
N LEU A 66 5.79 -9.95 -7.58
CA LEU A 66 7.01 -10.10 -8.36
C LEU A 66 6.80 -10.89 -9.67
N ARG A 67 5.84 -11.83 -9.72
CA ARG A 67 5.54 -12.59 -10.95
C ARG A 67 5.09 -11.71 -12.10
N ASN A 68 4.42 -10.59 -11.79
CA ASN A 68 3.85 -9.67 -12.76
C ASN A 68 4.86 -8.63 -13.26
N LEU A 69 6.13 -8.70 -12.82
CA LEU A 69 7.18 -7.85 -13.37
C LEU A 69 7.53 -8.24 -14.81
N ASP A 70 7.86 -7.25 -15.63
CA ASP A 70 8.29 -7.44 -17.02
C ASP A 70 9.73 -7.95 -17.12
N GLY A 71 10.11 -8.45 -18.30
CA GLY A 71 11.36 -9.21 -18.52
C GLY A 71 12.63 -8.58 -17.96
N ASP A 72 12.83 -7.27 -18.12
CA ASP A 72 14.03 -6.56 -17.60
C ASP A 72 13.99 -6.32 -16.09
N LEU A 73 12.80 -6.21 -15.50
CA LEU A 73 12.64 -6.13 -14.04
C LEU A 73 12.78 -7.52 -13.40
N LYS A 74 12.42 -8.58 -14.12
CA LYS A 74 12.63 -9.98 -13.71
C LYS A 74 14.11 -10.36 -13.65
N THR A 75 14.95 -9.89 -14.56
CA THR A 75 16.40 -10.16 -14.50
C THR A 75 17.06 -9.53 -13.28
N ARG A 76 16.55 -8.38 -12.80
CA ARG A 76 16.99 -7.76 -11.54
C ARG A 76 16.65 -8.59 -10.29
N LEU A 77 15.68 -9.50 -10.36
CA LEU A 77 15.39 -10.42 -9.26
C LEU A 77 16.54 -11.43 -9.03
N ASN A 78 17.35 -11.70 -10.08
CA ASN A 78 18.52 -12.55 -9.97
C ASN A 78 19.59 -11.94 -9.06
N GLU A 79 19.65 -10.61 -8.95
CA GLU A 79 20.57 -9.90 -8.05
C GLU A 79 20.26 -10.17 -6.57
N TYR A 80 18.99 -10.49 -6.27
CA TYR A 80 18.54 -10.91 -4.95
C TYR A 80 18.57 -12.45 -4.78
N GLU A 81 19.19 -13.16 -5.73
CA GLU A 81 19.32 -14.63 -5.79
C GLU A 81 17.97 -15.37 -5.69
N ILE A 82 16.91 -14.72 -6.18
CA ILE A 82 15.55 -15.25 -6.26
C ILE A 82 15.47 -16.20 -7.48
N ASN A 83 16.13 -17.34 -7.40
CA ASN A 83 16.21 -18.36 -8.46
C ASN A 83 15.28 -19.55 -8.19
N ASP A 84 14.08 -19.30 -7.68
CA ASP A 84 13.11 -20.38 -7.47
C ASP A 84 12.18 -20.49 -8.70
N ASN A 85 12.32 -21.59 -9.44
CA ASN A 85 11.43 -21.92 -10.57
C ASN A 85 9.95 -21.98 -10.16
N SER A 86 9.64 -22.07 -8.86
CA SER A 86 8.29 -22.02 -8.29
C SER A 86 7.60 -20.65 -8.42
N LEU A 87 8.36 -19.57 -8.64
CA LEU A 87 7.85 -18.21 -8.85
C LEU A 87 7.19 -18.02 -10.21
N PHE A 88 7.32 -18.99 -11.11
CA PHE A 88 6.85 -18.87 -12.50
C PHE A 88 5.66 -19.80 -12.81
N SER A 89 5.03 -20.39 -11.79
CA SER A 89 3.78 -21.14 -11.98
C SER A 89 2.58 -20.22 -12.18
N ASN A 90 1.65 -20.64 -13.04
CA ASN A 90 0.43 -19.87 -13.32
C ASN A 90 -0.44 -19.75 -12.05
N THR A 91 -0.89 -18.54 -11.73
CA THR A 91 -1.86 -18.33 -10.64
C THR A 91 -3.28 -18.61 -11.14
N LEU A 92 -4.14 -19.12 -10.24
CA LEU A 92 -5.55 -19.36 -10.57
C LEU A 92 -6.34 -18.05 -10.78
N PHE A 93 -5.91 -16.98 -10.11
CA PHE A 93 -6.52 -15.66 -10.16
C PHE A 93 -5.49 -14.60 -10.52
N ASN A 94 -5.95 -13.51 -11.15
CA ASN A 94 -5.19 -12.26 -11.24
C ASN A 94 -5.36 -11.50 -9.91
N TYR A 95 -4.58 -11.93 -8.91
CA TYR A 95 -4.63 -11.39 -7.55
C TYR A 95 -4.35 -9.89 -7.45
N PRO A 96 -3.34 -9.30 -8.13
CA PRO A 96 -3.10 -7.86 -8.07
C PRO A 96 -4.33 -7.02 -8.40
N ARG A 97 -5.16 -7.46 -9.35
CA ARG A 97 -6.37 -6.74 -9.77
C ARG A 97 -7.38 -6.51 -8.65
N PHE A 98 -7.33 -7.31 -7.58
CA PHE A 98 -8.23 -7.16 -6.44
C PHE A 98 -7.76 -6.14 -5.42
N LEU A 99 -6.53 -5.63 -5.53
CA LEU A 99 -5.98 -4.63 -4.63
C LEU A 99 -6.82 -3.35 -4.61
N LYS A 100 -7.30 -2.95 -3.44
CA LYS A 100 -8.07 -1.72 -3.22
C LYS A 100 -7.47 -0.78 -2.18
N TYR A 101 -6.60 -1.31 -1.31
CA TYR A 101 -5.95 -0.60 -0.22
C TYR A 101 -4.44 -0.71 -0.38
N LEU A 102 -3.77 0.44 -0.32
CA LEU A 102 -2.32 0.53 -0.44
C LEU A 102 -1.80 1.41 0.68
N ASN A 103 -1.01 0.85 1.58
CA ASN A 103 -0.38 1.59 2.68
C ASN A 103 1.15 1.48 2.57
N THR A 104 1.84 2.62 2.61
CA THR A 104 3.28 2.68 2.37
C THR A 104 4.11 1.97 3.42
N ASP A 105 3.77 2.13 4.70
CA ASP A 105 4.41 1.45 5.81
C ASP A 105 4.16 -0.06 5.79
N LYS A 106 2.92 -0.50 5.52
CA LYS A 106 2.59 -1.93 5.45
C LYS A 106 3.36 -2.66 4.35
N ILE A 107 3.57 -2.02 3.19
CA ILE A 107 4.43 -2.57 2.14
C ILE A 107 5.86 -2.68 2.63
N LEU A 108 6.40 -1.63 3.23
CA LEU A 108 7.76 -1.63 3.75
C LEU A 108 7.97 -2.73 4.79
N CYS A 109 7.09 -2.82 5.78
CA CYS A 109 7.06 -3.89 6.77
C CYS A 109 7.02 -5.28 6.11
N SER A 110 6.21 -5.44 5.06
CA SER A 110 6.07 -6.71 4.34
C SER A 110 7.36 -7.08 3.60
N VAL A 111 7.97 -6.13 2.90
CA VAL A 111 9.26 -6.31 2.20
C VAL A 111 10.35 -6.64 3.20
N TRP A 112 10.46 -5.91 4.30
CA TRP A 112 11.46 -6.14 5.34
C TRP A 112 11.33 -7.54 5.95
N LYS A 113 10.10 -7.96 6.28
CA LYS A 113 9.80 -9.32 6.73
C LYS A 113 10.19 -10.35 5.66
N TRP A 114 9.93 -10.09 4.39
CA TRP A 114 10.31 -11.02 3.33
C TRP A 114 11.83 -11.24 3.29
N PHE A 115 12.63 -10.17 3.38
CA PHE A 115 14.10 -10.27 3.48
C PHE A 115 14.55 -11.05 4.72
N ASP A 116 14.03 -10.73 5.90
CA ASP A 116 14.38 -11.44 7.15
C ASP A 116 14.10 -12.96 7.06
N TYR A 117 13.03 -13.35 6.37
CA TYR A 117 12.73 -14.76 6.14
C TYR A 117 13.67 -15.42 5.12
N SER A 118 13.90 -14.75 3.99
CA SER A 118 14.78 -15.24 2.93
C SER A 118 16.21 -15.45 3.45
N SER A 119 16.70 -14.56 4.32
CA SER A 119 17.99 -14.70 5.00
C SER A 119 18.05 -15.88 5.97
N LYS A 120 16.92 -16.30 6.56
CA LYS A 120 16.86 -17.48 7.46
C LYS A 120 16.81 -18.82 6.70
N ARG A 121 16.31 -18.80 5.45
CA ARG A 121 16.16 -20.02 4.62
C ARG A 121 17.45 -20.41 3.90
N GLY A 122 18.32 -19.45 3.60
CA GLY A 122 19.68 -19.71 3.10
C GLY A 122 20.71 -19.59 4.21
N ASN A 123 21.71 -20.47 4.27
CA ASN A 123 22.93 -20.24 5.08
C ASN A 123 23.72 -19.07 4.45
N LYS A 124 23.21 -17.85 4.51
CA LYS A 124 23.83 -16.68 3.90
C LYS A 124 23.89 -15.56 4.93
N ASP A 125 25.13 -15.14 5.21
CA ASP A 125 25.43 -13.84 5.81
C ASP A 125 25.10 -12.75 4.79
N SER A 126 23.82 -12.53 4.50
CA SER A 126 23.37 -11.44 3.67
C SER A 126 22.93 -10.31 4.58
N PHE A 127 23.79 -9.30 4.69
CA PHE A 127 23.38 -7.96 5.09
C PHE A 127 22.21 -7.55 4.20
N SER A 128 20.97 -7.63 4.70
CA SER A 128 19.85 -6.93 4.10
C SER A 128 20.08 -5.43 4.31
N SER A 129 20.94 -4.84 3.47
CA SER A 129 21.18 -3.41 3.52
C SER A 129 19.84 -2.70 3.27
N MET A 130 19.58 -1.58 3.93
CA MET A 130 18.33 -0.85 3.70
C MET A 130 18.20 -0.38 2.23
N CYS A 131 19.33 -0.21 1.52
CA CYS A 131 19.32 0.03 0.07
C CYS A 131 18.63 -1.12 -0.69
N SER A 132 18.92 -2.37 -0.34
CA SER A 132 18.28 -3.55 -0.93
C SER A 132 16.77 -3.60 -0.64
N VAL A 133 16.35 -3.22 0.57
CA VAL A 133 14.93 -3.11 0.95
C VAL A 133 14.22 -2.02 0.14
N SER A 134 14.90 -0.88 -0.06
CA SER A 134 14.39 0.25 -0.83
C SER A 134 14.19 -0.09 -2.31
N ASP A 135 15.21 -0.68 -2.93
CA ASP A 135 15.14 -1.08 -4.34
C ASP A 135 14.11 -2.19 -4.57
N PHE A 136 13.98 -3.12 -3.62
CA PHE A 136 12.95 -4.15 -3.72
C PHE A 136 11.53 -3.59 -3.50
N GLY A 137 11.38 -2.64 -2.57
CA GLY A 137 10.15 -1.88 -2.41
C GLY A 137 9.71 -1.23 -3.72
N LYS A 138 10.65 -0.57 -4.41
CA LYS A 138 10.41 0.00 -5.74
C LYS A 138 9.88 -1.05 -6.72
N LEU A 139 10.45 -2.26 -6.74
CA LEU A 139 9.96 -3.33 -7.61
C LEU A 139 8.51 -3.73 -7.29
N ILE A 140 8.14 -3.83 -6.01
CA ILE A 140 6.76 -4.11 -5.62
C ILE A 140 5.82 -3.02 -6.11
N TYR A 141 6.15 -1.74 -5.92
CA TYR A 141 5.33 -0.65 -6.44
C TYR A 141 5.24 -0.65 -7.96
N THR A 142 6.35 -0.84 -8.66
CA THR A 142 6.35 -0.96 -10.12
C THR A 142 5.44 -2.09 -10.58
N SER A 143 5.46 -3.24 -9.90
CA SER A 143 4.56 -4.35 -10.22
C SER A 143 3.08 -4.00 -10.00
N ILE A 144 2.76 -3.15 -9.00
CA ILE A 144 1.38 -2.73 -8.73
C ILE A 144 0.91 -1.73 -9.79
N PHE A 145 1.78 -0.81 -10.20
CA PHE A 145 1.44 0.25 -11.15
C PHE A 145 1.43 -0.22 -12.61
N ASN A 146 2.25 -1.23 -12.95
CA ASN A 146 2.31 -1.79 -14.29
C ASN A 146 1.14 -2.74 -14.54
N GLU A 147 0.45 -2.52 -15.66
CA GLU A 147 -0.41 -3.47 -16.41
C GLU A 147 -1.56 -4.17 -15.67
N ASN A 148 -1.70 -3.98 -14.37
CA ASN A 148 -2.81 -4.48 -13.60
C ASN A 148 -3.92 -3.44 -13.67
N GLU A 149 -5.13 -3.82 -14.12
CA GLU A 149 -6.35 -3.00 -14.11
C GLU A 149 -6.82 -2.69 -12.66
N VAL A 150 -5.89 -2.29 -11.79
CA VAL A 150 -6.09 -2.02 -10.37
C VAL A 150 -6.88 -0.74 -10.25
N VAL A 151 -8.00 -0.83 -9.54
CA VAL A 151 -8.82 0.31 -9.19
C VAL A 151 -8.63 0.56 -7.70
N LEU A 152 -7.59 1.32 -7.37
CA LEU A 152 -7.27 1.64 -5.98
C LEU A 152 -8.33 2.57 -5.38
N HIS A 153 -8.85 2.21 -4.21
CA HIS A 153 -9.87 3.00 -3.50
C HIS A 153 -9.25 3.86 -2.40
N ILE A 154 -8.36 3.25 -1.62
CA ILE A 154 -7.71 3.87 -0.46
C ILE A 154 -6.20 3.82 -0.69
N PHE A 155 -5.58 4.99 -0.59
CA PHE A 155 -4.14 5.13 -0.52
C PHE A 155 -3.77 5.78 0.81
N GLU A 156 -2.87 5.15 1.54
CA GLU A 156 -2.39 5.63 2.83
C GLU A 156 -0.89 5.93 2.70
N ILE A 157 -0.55 7.20 2.84
CA ILE A 157 0.83 7.64 3.00
C ILE A 157 1.09 7.61 4.49
N ASP A 158 1.73 6.53 4.91
CA ASP A 158 2.08 6.23 6.29
C ASP A 158 3.59 6.25 6.43
N ILE A 159 4.07 7.18 7.25
CA ILE A 159 5.47 7.47 7.57
C ILE A 159 5.62 7.41 9.10
N SER A 160 5.27 6.27 9.70
CA SER A 160 5.27 6.08 11.16
C SER A 160 6.45 5.28 11.72
N ASP A 161 7.19 4.53 10.90
CA ASP A 161 8.42 3.82 11.33
C ASP A 161 9.67 4.56 10.85
N THR A 162 10.15 5.52 11.64
CA THR A 162 11.17 6.49 11.21
C THR A 162 12.41 6.56 12.09
N ASN A 163 12.52 5.68 13.08
CA ASN A 163 13.66 5.61 14.01
C ASN A 163 15.00 5.23 13.33
N ASN A 164 15.07 5.24 11.99
CA ASN A 164 16.28 4.98 11.24
C ASN A 164 16.39 5.88 9.99
N LYS A 165 17.51 6.59 9.85
CA LYS A 165 17.81 7.51 8.74
C LYS A 165 17.60 6.91 7.35
N TYR A 166 17.68 5.59 7.22
CA TYR A 166 17.53 4.90 5.94
C TYR A 166 16.07 4.75 5.45
N TYR A 167 15.06 5.00 6.28
CA TYR A 167 13.65 5.04 5.86
C TYR A 167 13.36 6.20 4.90
N GLY A 168 14.05 7.34 5.04
CA GLY A 168 13.88 8.48 4.14
C GLY A 168 14.17 8.16 2.68
N THR A 169 15.23 7.38 2.41
CA THR A 169 15.56 6.93 1.04
C THR A 169 14.50 6.00 0.46
N TYR A 170 13.83 5.18 1.28
CA TYR A 170 12.68 4.38 0.83
C TYR A 170 11.53 5.28 0.39
N TYR A 171 11.08 6.19 1.25
CA TYR A 171 9.94 7.05 0.93
C TYR A 171 10.22 7.97 -0.26
N ASP A 172 11.42 8.54 -0.35
CA ASP A 172 11.82 9.37 -1.50
C ASP A 172 11.71 8.58 -2.82
N ASN A 173 12.22 7.36 -2.82
CA ASN A 173 12.17 6.43 -3.93
C ASN A 173 10.74 6.05 -4.34
N ILE A 174 9.88 5.75 -3.38
CA ILE A 174 8.48 5.41 -3.64
C ILE A 174 7.71 6.64 -4.14
N PHE A 175 7.90 7.80 -3.53
CA PHE A 175 7.24 9.02 -3.95
C PHE A 175 7.66 9.45 -5.35
N GLU A 176 8.92 9.25 -5.73
CA GLU A 176 9.35 9.46 -7.10
C GLU A 176 8.61 8.56 -8.09
N LEU A 177 8.47 7.27 -7.78
CA LEU A 177 7.70 6.34 -8.61
C LEU A 177 6.22 6.74 -8.72
N ILE A 178 5.60 7.16 -7.62
CA ILE A 178 4.21 7.65 -7.62
C ILE A 178 4.08 8.87 -8.52
N LEU A 179 5.01 9.81 -8.42
CA LEU A 179 5.03 11.02 -9.23
C LEU A 179 5.29 10.74 -10.72
N GLN A 180 5.96 9.64 -11.07
CA GLN A 180 6.09 9.17 -12.45
C GLN A 180 4.79 8.52 -12.97
N ASN A 181 4.01 7.88 -12.09
CA ASN A 181 2.79 7.13 -12.42
C ASN A 181 1.49 7.90 -12.13
N LYS A 182 1.45 9.20 -12.43
CA LYS A 182 0.36 10.12 -12.04
C LYS A 182 -1.05 9.66 -12.39
N ASN A 183 -1.21 9.01 -13.54
CA ASN A 183 -2.52 8.55 -14.03
C ASN A 183 -3.14 7.48 -13.11
N PHE A 184 -2.30 6.64 -12.48
CA PHE A 184 -2.74 5.62 -11.54
C PHE A 184 -3.39 6.26 -10.30
N PHE A 185 -2.81 7.34 -9.80
CA PHE A 185 -3.23 7.98 -8.55
C PHE A 185 -4.36 9.01 -8.69
N ARG A 186 -4.58 9.52 -9.90
CA ARG A 186 -5.53 10.60 -10.19
C ARG A 186 -6.96 10.36 -9.69
N ASN A 187 -7.39 9.09 -9.69
CA ASN A 187 -8.77 8.67 -9.42
C ASN A 187 -8.97 7.99 -8.05
N ILE A 188 -7.96 8.00 -7.19
CA ILE A 188 -8.09 7.47 -5.83
C ILE A 188 -9.15 8.27 -5.07
N LYS A 189 -10.07 7.55 -4.42
CA LYS A 189 -11.22 8.15 -3.74
C LYS A 189 -10.87 8.65 -2.34
N TYR A 190 -9.96 7.97 -1.66
CA TYR A 190 -9.66 8.20 -0.26
C TYR A 190 -8.15 8.22 -0.04
N LEU A 191 -7.67 9.28 0.58
CA LEU A 191 -6.26 9.49 0.89
C LEU A 191 -6.15 9.69 2.40
N ASN A 192 -5.37 8.83 3.05
CA ASN A 192 -5.07 8.96 4.48
C ASN A 192 -3.59 9.28 4.62
N LEU A 193 -3.27 10.25 5.46
CA LEU A 193 -1.92 10.74 5.67
C LEU A 193 -1.58 10.57 7.16
N TYR A 194 -0.58 9.73 7.43
CA TYR A 194 -0.07 9.44 8.77
C TYR A 194 1.41 9.79 8.78
N ILE A 195 1.79 10.82 9.52
CA ILE A 195 3.19 11.28 9.61
C ILE A 195 3.54 11.39 11.09
N ASP A 196 4.54 10.64 11.54
CA ASP A 196 5.03 10.77 12.92
C ASP A 196 5.99 11.97 13.07
N ASP A 197 5.82 12.74 14.15
CA ASP A 197 6.59 13.95 14.47
C ASP A 197 8.02 13.62 14.95
N SER A 198 8.27 12.36 15.35
CA SER A 198 9.60 11.88 15.72
C SER A 198 10.67 12.08 14.62
N TYR A 199 10.23 12.32 13.38
CA TYR A 199 11.11 12.63 12.25
C TYR A 199 11.90 13.93 12.39
N GLU A 200 11.36 14.96 13.06
CA GLU A 200 12.03 16.26 13.19
C GLU A 200 13.13 16.24 14.27
N ASP A 201 12.90 15.53 15.38
CA ASP A 201 13.81 15.53 16.53
C ASP A 201 15.03 14.61 16.35
N ASP A 202 14.92 13.51 15.59
CA ASP A 202 16.01 12.53 15.40
C ASP A 202 17.01 12.92 14.28
N LEU A 203 16.68 13.90 13.44
CA LEU A 203 17.53 14.35 12.33
C LEU A 203 18.32 15.62 12.70
N GLY A 204 19.18 15.54 13.71
CA GLY A 204 20.05 16.62 14.19
C GLY A 204 21.06 17.22 13.19
N ASP A 205 20.85 17.08 11.87
CA ASP A 205 21.54 17.83 10.81
C ASP A 205 20.94 17.65 9.39
N ASN A 206 19.72 17.09 9.22
CA ASN A 206 19.22 16.66 7.89
C ASN A 206 17.83 17.21 7.52
N THR A 207 17.62 18.51 7.78
CA THR A 207 16.43 19.29 7.40
C THR A 207 16.04 19.16 5.93
N ASP A 208 17.01 18.90 5.05
CA ASP A 208 16.80 18.76 3.60
C ASP A 208 15.99 17.51 3.22
N SER A 209 16.21 16.38 3.90
CA SER A 209 15.54 15.09 3.65
C SER A 209 14.03 15.18 3.94
N TYR A 210 13.69 15.70 5.12
CA TYR A 210 12.31 15.88 5.54
C TYR A 210 11.59 16.90 4.64
N THR A 211 12.26 18.00 4.32
CA THR A 211 11.74 19.01 3.39
C THR A 211 11.46 18.42 2.01
N LEU A 212 12.35 17.55 1.51
CA LEU A 212 12.15 16.85 0.24
C LEU A 212 10.92 15.92 0.27
N ILE A 213 10.82 15.07 1.30
CA ILE A 213 9.67 14.16 1.50
C ILE A 213 8.36 14.95 1.58
N LYS A 214 8.34 16.02 2.38
CA LYS A 214 7.22 16.97 2.48
C LYS A 214 6.82 17.52 1.12
N ASN A 215 7.78 18.02 0.35
CA ASN A 215 7.52 18.60 -0.97
C ASN A 215 6.95 17.55 -1.94
N ARG A 216 7.47 16.32 -1.94
CA ARG A 216 6.95 15.24 -2.76
C ARG A 216 5.53 14.82 -2.35
N MET A 217 5.24 14.73 -1.05
CA MET A 217 3.88 14.44 -0.58
C MET A 217 2.88 15.50 -1.03
N LEU A 218 3.22 16.79 -0.92
CA LEU A 218 2.36 17.87 -1.43
C LEU A 218 2.11 17.72 -2.94
N GLN A 219 3.12 17.35 -3.71
CA GLN A 219 2.95 17.06 -5.14
C GLN A 219 2.01 15.86 -5.36
N ILE A 220 2.16 14.78 -4.61
CA ILE A 220 1.29 13.58 -4.70
C ILE A 220 -0.15 13.92 -4.37
N ILE A 221 -0.39 14.67 -3.29
CA ILE A 221 -1.73 15.12 -2.93
C ILE A 221 -2.35 15.90 -4.10
N ASN A 222 -1.59 16.82 -4.70
CA ASN A 222 -2.04 17.61 -5.86
C ASN A 222 -2.27 16.80 -7.15
N LEU A 223 -1.83 15.54 -7.24
CA LEU A 223 -2.17 14.65 -8.37
C LEU A 223 -3.64 14.22 -8.38
N HIS A 224 -4.27 14.19 -7.20
CA HIS A 224 -5.62 13.67 -7.05
C HIS A 224 -6.65 14.65 -7.62
N GLN A 225 -7.68 14.14 -8.29
CA GLN A 225 -8.78 14.97 -8.84
C GLN A 225 -10.14 14.59 -8.30
N ASN A 226 -10.32 13.32 -7.93
CA ASN A 226 -11.59 12.76 -7.48
C ASN A 226 -11.55 12.34 -6.01
N LEU A 227 -10.69 12.99 -5.23
CA LEU A 227 -10.54 12.71 -3.80
C LEU A 227 -11.82 13.08 -3.06
N LYS A 228 -12.44 12.13 -2.39
CA LYS A 228 -13.68 12.33 -1.61
C LYS A 228 -13.40 12.56 -0.14
N LYS A 229 -12.45 11.82 0.43
CA LYS A 229 -12.08 11.90 1.84
C LYS A 229 -10.58 12.06 1.98
N LEU A 230 -10.19 13.00 2.83
CA LEU A 230 -8.83 13.20 3.30
C LEU A 230 -8.79 12.96 4.80
N LEU A 231 -7.93 12.06 5.26
CA LEU A 231 -7.61 11.90 6.67
C LEU A 231 -6.19 12.41 6.89
N ILE A 232 -6.02 13.21 7.93
CA ILE A 232 -4.74 13.70 8.41
C ILE A 232 -4.61 13.27 9.87
N ASP A 233 -3.53 12.58 10.19
CA ASP A 233 -3.19 12.14 11.54
C ASP A 233 -1.90 12.81 12.03
N ASN A 234 -1.78 12.96 13.35
CA ASN A 234 -0.70 13.62 14.10
C ASN A 234 -0.54 15.14 13.86
N ASN A 235 0.23 15.79 14.75
CA ASN A 235 0.37 17.25 14.91
C ASN A 235 1.13 17.98 13.78
N ASN A 236 1.17 17.40 12.59
CA ASN A 236 1.82 17.99 11.42
C ASN A 236 0.95 19.05 10.72
N LEU A 237 0.24 19.88 11.48
CA LEU A 237 -0.62 20.92 10.94
C LEU A 237 0.16 21.88 10.04
N SER A 238 1.43 22.14 10.31
CA SER A 238 2.32 22.97 9.47
C SER A 238 2.57 22.35 8.08
N LEU A 239 2.52 21.01 7.96
CA LEU A 239 2.65 20.30 6.68
C LEU A 239 1.41 20.49 5.83
N TYR A 240 0.24 20.43 6.47
CA TYR A 240 -1.05 20.50 5.79
C TYR A 240 -1.63 21.91 5.75
N GLN A 241 -1.03 22.89 6.43
CA GLN A 241 -1.50 24.26 6.41
C GLN A 241 -1.50 24.82 4.98
N SER A 242 -0.46 24.52 4.18
CA SER A 242 -0.45 24.89 2.76
C SER A 242 -1.58 24.21 1.98
N LEU A 243 -1.88 22.95 2.28
CA LEU A 243 -2.96 22.19 1.65
C LEU A 243 -4.33 22.78 2.00
N LEU A 244 -4.57 23.03 3.29
CA LEU A 244 -5.82 23.56 3.85
C LEU A 244 -6.06 25.02 3.46
N LEU A 245 -4.99 25.82 3.33
CA LEU A 245 -5.07 27.22 2.92
C LEU A 245 -5.08 27.41 1.39
N SER A 246 -4.59 26.44 0.63
CA SER A 246 -4.62 26.54 -0.83
C SER A 246 -6.06 26.42 -1.34
N LYS A 247 -6.62 27.52 -1.87
CA LYS A 247 -7.85 27.51 -2.68
C LYS A 247 -7.72 26.72 -4.01
N VAL A 248 -6.60 26.02 -4.22
CA VAL A 248 -6.09 25.57 -5.53
C VAL A 248 -5.87 24.05 -5.58
N SER A 249 -6.43 23.27 -4.64
CA SER A 249 -6.34 21.82 -4.75
C SER A 249 -7.24 21.31 -5.89
N ASN A 250 -6.68 20.47 -6.77
CA ASN A 250 -7.37 19.91 -7.94
C ASN A 250 -8.61 19.06 -7.62
N PHE A 251 -8.85 18.78 -6.34
CA PHE A 251 -9.94 17.96 -5.81
C PHE A 251 -10.92 18.74 -4.91
N SER A 252 -10.81 20.07 -4.83
CA SER A 252 -11.70 20.91 -4.01
C SER A 252 -13.19 20.70 -4.31
N ASN A 253 -13.54 20.39 -5.57
CA ASN A 253 -14.91 20.13 -5.99
C ASN A 253 -15.44 18.73 -5.65
N THR A 254 -14.56 17.78 -5.30
CA THR A 254 -14.90 16.37 -5.05
C THR A 254 -14.72 15.96 -3.59
N LEU A 255 -13.89 16.70 -2.84
CA LEU A 255 -13.63 16.48 -1.44
C LEU A 255 -14.84 16.88 -0.58
N ASN A 256 -15.41 15.92 0.13
CA ASN A 256 -16.56 16.13 1.00
C ASN A 256 -16.25 15.96 2.49
N THR A 257 -15.15 15.26 2.83
CA THR A 257 -14.81 14.92 4.20
C THR A 257 -13.34 15.16 4.46
N ILE A 258 -13.03 15.94 5.49
CA ILE A 258 -11.68 16.04 6.07
C ILE A 258 -11.78 15.53 7.50
N ILE A 259 -10.96 14.54 7.86
CA ILE A 259 -10.84 14.03 9.22
C ILE A 259 -9.47 14.39 9.75
N LEU A 260 -9.43 14.99 10.94
CA LEU A 260 -8.21 15.40 11.63
C LEU A 260 -8.12 14.58 12.92
N PHE A 261 -7.12 13.72 13.04
CA PHE A 261 -6.81 12.94 14.23
C PHE A 261 -5.56 13.49 14.91
N TYR A 262 -5.59 13.60 16.24
CA TYR A 262 -4.47 14.08 17.05
C TYR A 262 -3.79 15.37 16.55
N VAL A 263 -4.60 16.34 16.08
CA VAL A 263 -4.13 17.65 15.59
C VAL A 263 -4.34 18.74 16.65
N ASP A 264 -3.26 19.45 17.01
CA ASP A 264 -3.26 20.63 17.87
C ASP A 264 -3.37 21.91 17.02
N PHE A 265 -4.50 22.62 17.18
CA PHE A 265 -4.78 23.85 16.46
C PHE A 265 -4.17 25.11 17.10
N LYS A 266 -3.46 25.02 18.23
CA LYS A 266 -2.95 26.20 18.96
C LYS A 266 -2.06 27.13 18.13
N ASN A 267 -1.35 26.60 17.13
CA ASN A 267 -0.44 27.37 16.27
C ASN A 267 -1.05 27.73 14.90
N MET A 268 -2.35 27.50 14.69
CA MET A 268 -2.96 27.76 13.40
C MET A 268 -3.20 29.25 13.17
N VAL A 269 -2.34 29.87 12.35
CA VAL A 269 -2.59 31.21 11.83
C VAL A 269 -3.60 31.08 10.68
N ILE A 270 -4.88 31.25 10.98
CA ILE A 270 -5.91 31.42 9.94
C ILE A 270 -5.68 32.80 9.35
N GLY A 271 -5.21 32.85 8.10
CA GLY A 271 -5.07 34.11 7.38
C GLY A 271 -6.40 34.85 7.36
N GLN A 272 -6.41 36.07 7.89
CA GLN A 272 -7.55 36.97 7.72
C GLN A 272 -7.70 37.19 6.21
N SER A 273 -8.81 36.73 5.65
CA SER A 273 -9.20 37.10 4.30
C SER A 273 -9.46 38.61 4.27
N SER A 274 -8.53 39.36 3.68
CA SER A 274 -8.76 40.71 3.19
C SER A 274 -9.51 40.67 1.87
#